data_AF-A0A3D0DQF9-F1
#
_entry.id   AF-A0A3D0DQF9-F1
#
_cell.length_a   1.000
_cell.length_b   1.000
_cell.length_c   1.000
_cell.angle_alpha   90.00
_cell.angle_beta   90.00
_cell.angle_gamma   90.00
#
_symmetry.space_group_name_H-M   'P 1'
#
loop_
_entity.id
_entity.type
_entity.pdbx_description
1 polymer ?
#
loop_
_entity_poly.entity_id
_entity_poly.type
_entity_poly.pdbx_seq_one_letter_code
_entity_poly.pdbx_strand_id
1 'polypeptide(L)' 'IAPELALESWSGAQDPLTERERQVLRLAGEGATSADIARQIHLSEGTVRNYLSEAISKLNAGNRVEAYRLARDAGWL' A
#
# COMPACT_ATOMS: atom_id res chain seq x y z
N ILE A 1 10.96 -10.64 -37.17
CA ILE A 1 10.59 -11.11 -35.81
C ILE A 1 11.48 -10.31 -34.86
N ALA A 2 10.95 -9.23 -34.26
CA ALA A 2 11.72 -8.35 -33.37
C ALA A 2 11.74 -8.99 -31.96
N PRO A 3 12.91 -9.37 -31.40
CA PRO A 3 12.99 -10.13 -30.16
C PRO A 3 13.20 -9.24 -28.92
N GLU A 4 12.86 -7.95 -28.95
CA GLU A 4 13.22 -7.02 -27.86
C GLU A 4 12.19 -6.86 -26.74
N LEU A 5 10.97 -7.38 -26.86
CA LEU A 5 9.95 -7.27 -25.79
C LEU A 5 10.04 -8.38 -24.72
N ALA A 6 11.11 -9.16 -24.72
CA ALA A 6 11.28 -10.32 -23.83
C ALA A 6 12.23 -10.06 -22.64
N LEU A 7 12.37 -8.80 -22.18
CA LEU A 7 13.30 -8.46 -21.09
C LEU A 7 12.71 -7.75 -19.86
N GLU A 8 11.38 -7.52 -19.77
CA GLU A 8 10.80 -6.87 -18.57
C GLU A 8 10.04 -7.82 -17.63
N SER A 9 9.99 -9.12 -17.92
CA SER A 9 9.30 -10.09 -17.07
C SER A 9 10.26 -10.81 -16.10
N TRP A 10 11.07 -10.04 -15.37
CA TRP A 10 11.52 -10.49 -14.05
C TRP A 10 10.44 -10.04 -13.07
N SER A 11 9.34 -10.78 -13.00
CA SER A 11 8.17 -10.43 -12.19
C SER A 11 8.40 -10.71 -10.70
N GLY A 12 9.41 -10.04 -10.13
CA GLY A 12 9.24 -9.52 -8.78
C GLY A 12 8.15 -8.46 -8.87
N ALA A 13 6.99 -8.72 -8.27
CA ALA A 13 5.88 -7.77 -8.30
C ALA A 13 6.41 -6.39 -7.85
N GLN A 14 6.44 -5.43 -8.78
CA GLN A 14 6.86 -4.07 -8.48
C GLN A 14 5.94 -3.54 -7.40
N ASP A 15 6.51 -3.02 -6.31
CA ASP A 15 5.72 -2.48 -5.21
C ASP A 15 4.82 -1.34 -5.73
N PRO A 16 3.49 -1.52 -5.74
CA PRO A 16 2.57 -0.53 -6.28
C PRO A 16 2.35 0.64 -5.30
N LEU A 17 2.79 0.50 -4.04
CA LEU A 17 2.55 1.46 -2.97
C LEU A 17 3.56 2.61 -3.03
N THR A 18 3.06 3.82 -2.82
CA THR A 18 3.94 4.95 -2.48
C THR A 18 4.42 4.81 -1.04
N GLU A 19 5.51 5.51 -0.70
CA GLU A 19 6.01 5.53 0.68
C GLU A 19 4.95 5.96 1.69
N ARG A 20 4.08 6.92 1.32
CA ARG A 20 2.98 7.39 2.19
C ARG A 20 1.88 6.37 2.34
N GLU A 21 1.50 5.69 1.26
CA GLU A 21 0.54 4.59 1.31
C GLU A 21 1.05 3.44 2.18
N ARG A 22 2.33 3.05 2.00
CA ARG A 22 3.00 2.04 2.81
C ARG A 22 3.02 2.41 4.28
N GLN A 23 3.46 3.64 4.60
CA GLN A 23 3.53 4.13 5.97
C GLN A 23 2.16 4.09 6.66
N VAL A 24 1.13 4.59 5.98
CA VAL A 24 -0.24 4.61 6.51
C VAL A 24 -0.81 3.19 6.64
N LEU A 25 -0.58 2.32 5.66
CA LEU A 25 -1.06 0.95 5.65
C LEU A 25 -0.40 0.10 6.75
N ARG A 26 0.90 0.30 7.02
CA ARG A 26 1.63 -0.37 8.10
C ARG A 26 1.00 -0.08 9.46
N LEU A 27 0.86 1.20 9.81
CA LEU A 27 0.23 1.64 11.06
C LEU A 27 -1.22 1.17 11.15
N ALA A 28 -1.92 1.17 10.02
CA ALA A 28 -3.29 0.68 9.96
C ALA A 28 -3.40 -0.83 10.24
N GLY A 29 -2.43 -1.64 9.80
CA GLY A 29 -2.38 -3.06 10.11
C GLY A 29 -2.03 -3.38 11.57
N GLU A 30 -1.32 -2.47 12.23
CA GLU A 30 -1.01 -2.54 13.67
C GLU A 30 -2.22 -2.19 14.57
N GLY A 31 -3.34 -1.78 13.97
CA GLY A 31 -4.59 -1.47 14.67
C GLY A 31 -4.82 0.02 14.92
N ALA A 32 -3.95 0.91 14.45
CA ALA A 32 -4.12 2.35 14.62
C ALA A 32 -5.34 2.87 13.84
N THR A 33 -6.15 3.74 14.45
CA THR A 33 -7.26 4.37 13.73
C THR A 33 -6.75 5.43 12.74
N SER A 34 -7.58 5.85 11.76
CA SER A 34 -7.18 6.94 10.86
C SER A 34 -6.85 8.24 11.61
N ALA A 35 -7.50 8.48 12.77
CA ALA A 35 -7.22 9.59 13.67
C ALA A 35 -5.87 9.45 14.38
N ASP A 36 -5.51 8.26 14.85
CA ASP A 36 -4.21 8.00 15.47
C ASP A 36 -3.08 8.20 14.47
N ILE A 37 -3.23 7.60 13.28
CA ILE A 37 -2.26 7.71 12.19
C ILE A 37 -2.08 9.19 11.81
N ALA A 38 -3.18 9.91 11.58
CA ALA A 38 -3.17 11.33 11.23
C ALA A 38 -2.35 12.16 12.22
N ARG A 39 -2.54 11.92 13.53
CA ARG A 39 -1.77 12.58 14.59
C ARG A 39 -0.29 12.19 14.57
N GLN A 40 0.02 10.92 14.33
CA GLN A 40 1.39 10.41 14.35
C GLN A 40 2.25 10.90 13.18
N ILE A 41 1.65 11.06 11.98
CA ILE A 41 2.37 11.47 10.76
C ILE A 41 2.06 12.90 10.32
N HIS A 42 1.43 13.70 11.19
CA HIS A 42 1.09 15.11 10.97
C HIS A 42 0.26 15.37 9.69
N LEU A 43 -0.78 14.58 9.47
CA LEU A 43 -1.72 14.72 8.36
C LEU A 43 -3.15 14.91 8.85
N SER A 44 -4.06 15.25 7.94
CA SER A 44 -5.50 15.20 8.22
C SER A 44 -6.02 13.75 8.16
N GLU A 45 -7.06 13.44 8.93
CA GLU A 45 -7.74 12.14 8.85
C GLU A 45 -8.28 11.84 7.45
N GLY A 46 -8.73 12.86 6.72
CA GLY A 46 -9.18 12.71 5.33
C GLY A 46 -8.05 12.28 4.40
N THR A 47 -6.86 12.86 4.57
CA THR A 47 -5.66 12.50 3.81
C THR A 47 -5.21 11.07 4.11
N VAL A 48 -5.24 10.65 5.38
CA VAL A 48 -4.93 9.27 5.76
C VAL A 48 -5.92 8.29 5.15
N ARG A 49 -7.22 8.58 5.20
CA ARG A 49 -8.25 7.77 4.54
C ARG A 49 -8.02 7.67 3.04
N ASN A 50 -7.61 8.78 2.39
CA ASN A 50 -7.27 8.76 0.98
C ASN A 50 -6.11 7.81 0.68
N TYR A 51 -5.00 7.89 1.44
CA TYR A 51 -3.88 6.96 1.26
C TYR A 51 -4.27 5.50 1.50
N LEU A 52 -5.14 5.22 2.48
CA LEU A 52 -5.66 3.85 2.68
C LEU A 52 -6.48 3.39 1.49
N SER A 53 -7.37 4.23 0.95
CA SER A 53 -8.18 3.89 -0.22
C SER A 53 -7.32 3.61 -1.45
N GLU A 54 -6.31 4.43 -1.71
CA GLU A 54 -5.36 4.23 -2.81
C GLU A 54 -4.58 2.92 -2.63
N ALA A 55 -4.06 2.66 -1.42
CA ALA A 55 -3.35 1.43 -1.12
C ALA A 55 -4.23 0.18 -1.31
N ILE A 56 -5.47 0.21 -0.81
CA ILE A 56 -6.44 -0.88 -0.95
C ILE A 56 -6.74 -1.14 -2.44
N SER A 57 -6.96 -0.07 -3.21
CA SER A 57 -7.23 -0.15 -4.65
C SER A 57 -6.05 -0.75 -5.42
N LYS A 58 -4.83 -0.25 -5.17
CA LYS A 58 -3.59 -0.73 -5.81
C LYS A 58 -3.28 -2.19 -5.53
N LEU A 59 -3.60 -2.65 -4.32
CA LEU A 59 -3.43 -4.04 -3.89
C LEU A 59 -4.60 -4.93 -4.28
N ASN A 60 -5.65 -4.37 -4.91
CA ASN A 60 -6.88 -5.04 -5.26
C ASN A 60 -7.52 -5.79 -4.07
N ALA A 61 -7.47 -5.16 -2.89
CA ALA A 61 -7.98 -5.71 -1.64
C ALA A 61 -9.42 -5.21 -1.37
N GLY A 62 -10.20 -5.97 -0.61
CA GLY A 62 -11.55 -5.56 -0.20
C GLY A 62 -11.57 -4.66 1.03
N ASN A 63 -10.51 -4.63 1.84
CA ASN A 63 -10.42 -3.79 3.02
C ASN A 63 -8.95 -3.56 3.47
N ARG A 64 -8.76 -2.63 4.42
CA ARG A 64 -7.42 -2.28 4.96
C ARG A 64 -6.67 -3.46 5.60
N VAL A 65 -7.37 -4.43 6.20
CA VAL A 65 -6.74 -5.59 6.84
C VAL A 65 -6.21 -6.55 5.78
N GLU A 66 -7.00 -6.79 4.74
CA GLU A 66 -6.59 -7.58 3.58
C GLU A 66 -5.44 -6.91 2.83
N ALA A 67 -5.52 -5.61 2.58
CA ALA A 67 -4.44 -4.82 1.97
C ALA A 67 -3.14 -4.95 2.78
N TYR A 68 -3.21 -4.81 4.10
CA TYR A 68 -2.03 -4.98 4.97
C TYR A 68 -1.43 -6.39 4.85
N ARG A 69 -2.25 -7.44 4.83
CA ARG A 69 -1.77 -8.82 4.65
C ARG A 69 -1.09 -9.03 3.30
N LEU A 70 -1.74 -8.61 2.21
CA LEU A 70 -1.19 -8.72 0.86
C LEU A 70 0.15 -7.99 0.74
N ALA A 71 0.23 -6.76 1.25
CA ALA A 71 1.47 -5.99 1.22
C ALA A 71 2.57 -6.60 2.10
N ARG A 72 2.22 -7.19 3.25
CA ARG A 72 3.18 -7.92 4.09
C ARG A 72 3.70 -9.18 3.40
N ASP A 73 2.82 -9.99 2.82
CA ASP A 73 3.17 -11.24 2.16
C ASP A 73 4.03 -11.00 0.90
N ALA A 74 3.82 -9.86 0.23
CA ALA A 74 4.64 -9.42 -0.90
C ALA A 74 5.98 -8.75 -0.50
N GLY A 75 6.22 -8.51 0.80
CA GLY A 75 7.44 -7.86 1.29
C GLY A 75 7.48 -6.34 1.09
N TRP A 76 6.33 -5.70 0.94
CA TRP A 76 6.17 -4.26 0.71
C TRP A 76 5.98 -3.45 2.00
N LEU A 77 5.88 -4.11 3.16
CA LEU A 77 5.71 -3.49 4.48
C LEU A 77 6.90 -3.69 5.41
#